data_AF-A0A6G8CIS7-F1
#
_entry.id   AF-A0A6G8CIS7-F1
#
_cell.length_a   1.000
_cell.length_b   1.000
_cell.length_c   1.000
_cell.angle_alpha   90.00
_cell.angle_beta   90.00
_cell.angle_gamma   90.00
#
_symmetry.space_group_name_H-M   'P 1'
#
loop_
_entity.id
_entity.type
_entity.pdbx_description
1 polymer ?
#
loop_
_entity_poly.entity_id
_entity_poly.type
_entity_poly.pdbx_seq_one_letter_code
_entity_poly.pdbx_strand_id
1 'polypeptide(L)'
;MGFRFRKSFKIAPGLKLNVSKSGFSTTIGGRGASVNIGKKGAYLNTSIPGTGLSSRSKMGGGRSTAQRSTTSAPAIPATPQPASTRWFSFGVAFAAFGVYTSLHNYVDPPATLAKPVDALWGVPIWVAFGLIWWFIRKQKRAAKQGRYEAYVQKQAAEEEALRLAIEGQKQQQQEVAEMERQRQQARDAEKEQQRLAEFRPHLEKATALFSDGLIDAAQLAEWQAVPERKYSSAFSLGLEIDSADYRLRAERKRKENIRSKYEEAVSDKLIDRKIETGMTREQVLDSFGEPTKTERVLTKAGERETLIYGSKSAGSYFHIMDGVITKAVVR
;
A
#
# COMPACT_ATOMS: atom_id res chain seq x y z
N MET A 1 6.51 -16.79 -51.67
CA MET A 1 6.02 -17.29 -50.36
C MET A 1 7.21 -17.51 -49.44
N GLY A 2 7.54 -16.56 -48.56
CA GLY A 2 8.77 -16.62 -47.76
C GLY A 2 8.53 -17.12 -46.34
N PHE A 3 9.45 -17.93 -45.81
CA PHE A 3 9.44 -18.37 -44.41
C PHE A 3 9.60 -17.17 -43.46
N ARG A 4 8.71 -17.08 -42.46
CA ARG A 4 8.78 -16.05 -41.41
C ARG A 4 9.21 -16.67 -40.09
N PHE A 5 10.40 -16.30 -39.61
CA PHE A 5 10.88 -16.70 -38.29
C PHE A 5 10.31 -15.79 -37.18
N ARG A 6 9.60 -16.39 -36.21
CA ARG A 6 9.20 -15.76 -34.96
C ARG A 6 9.35 -16.77 -33.83
N LYS A 7 10.11 -16.44 -32.78
CA LYS A 7 10.27 -17.26 -31.57
C LYS A 7 9.93 -16.43 -30.34
N SER A 8 9.18 -17.00 -29.39
CA SER A 8 8.77 -16.31 -28.15
C SER A 8 9.25 -17.12 -26.94
N PHE A 9 10.01 -16.50 -26.05
CA PHE A 9 10.56 -17.10 -24.84
C PHE A 9 9.90 -16.48 -23.61
N LYS A 10 9.45 -17.31 -22.66
CA LYS A 10 8.97 -16.85 -21.35
C LYS A 10 10.16 -16.86 -20.39
N ILE A 11 10.53 -15.68 -19.88
CA ILE A 11 11.64 -15.58 -18.90
C ILE A 11 11.09 -15.74 -17.47
N ALA A 12 9.96 -15.10 -17.20
CA ALA A 12 9.28 -15.13 -15.90
C ALA A 12 7.76 -15.06 -16.09
N PRO A 13 6.94 -15.36 -15.06
CA PRO A 13 5.51 -15.07 -15.09
C PRO A 13 5.28 -13.58 -15.41
N GLY A 14 4.57 -13.30 -16.50
CA GLY A 14 4.35 -11.93 -16.98
C GLY A 14 5.48 -11.33 -17.82
N LEU A 15 6.62 -11.99 -18.04
CA LEU A 15 7.71 -11.47 -18.88
C LEU A 15 8.00 -12.39 -20.07
N LYS A 16 7.80 -11.87 -21.29
CA LYS A 16 8.05 -12.61 -22.54
C LYS A 16 8.97 -11.83 -23.48
N LEU A 17 9.98 -12.48 -24.03
CA LEU A 17 10.77 -11.96 -25.15
C LEU A 17 10.29 -12.55 -26.46
N ASN A 18 10.01 -11.69 -27.43
CA ASN A 18 9.67 -12.07 -28.80
C ASN A 18 10.82 -11.70 -29.73
N VAL A 19 11.34 -12.70 -30.43
CA VAL A 19 12.41 -12.56 -31.44
C VAL A 19 11.80 -12.79 -32.82
N SER A 20 12.07 -11.88 -33.74
CA SER A 20 11.59 -11.96 -35.12
C SER A 20 12.60 -11.33 -36.08
N LYS A 21 12.41 -11.50 -37.39
CA LYS A 21 13.23 -10.81 -38.42
C LYS A 21 13.31 -9.29 -38.22
N SER A 22 12.29 -8.66 -37.63
CA SER A 22 12.25 -7.21 -37.40
C SER A 22 12.93 -6.74 -36.10
N GLY A 23 13.45 -7.67 -35.28
CA GLY A 23 14.14 -7.39 -34.02
C GLY A 23 13.49 -8.05 -32.80
N PHE A 24 14.00 -7.67 -31.63
CA PHE A 24 13.56 -8.12 -30.32
C PHE A 24 12.46 -7.21 -29.75
N SER A 25 11.51 -7.79 -29.02
CA SER A 25 10.52 -7.04 -28.25
C SER A 25 10.18 -7.76 -26.95
N THR A 26 9.97 -6.99 -25.89
CA THR A 26 9.70 -7.50 -24.54
C THR A 26 8.27 -7.18 -24.18
N THR A 27 7.52 -8.18 -23.75
CA THR A 27 6.17 -8.03 -23.22
C THR A 27 6.20 -8.22 -21.72
N ILE A 28 5.73 -7.20 -20.98
CA ILE A 28 5.64 -7.15 -19.53
C ILE A 28 4.15 -7.08 -19.16
N GLY A 29 3.63 -8.09 -18.47
CA GLY A 29 2.26 -8.17 -17.99
C GLY A 29 1.53 -9.48 -18.32
N GLY A 30 0.38 -9.64 -17.69
CA GLY A 30 -0.45 -10.83 -17.73
C GLY A 30 -1.61 -10.75 -18.72
N ARG A 31 -2.48 -11.75 -18.67
CA ARG A 31 -3.72 -11.78 -19.44
C ARG A 31 -4.63 -10.69 -18.85
N GLY A 32 -4.98 -9.67 -19.63
CA GLY A 32 -5.83 -8.55 -19.19
C GLY A 32 -5.14 -7.18 -19.22
N ALA A 33 -3.83 -7.13 -18.92
CA ALA A 33 -3.04 -5.90 -19.02
C ALA A 33 -1.57 -6.27 -19.30
N SER A 34 -1.07 -5.87 -20.48
CA SER A 34 0.32 -6.12 -20.88
C SER A 34 0.90 -4.97 -21.66
N VAL A 35 2.18 -4.68 -21.46
CA VAL A 35 2.94 -3.66 -22.17
C VAL A 35 3.94 -4.36 -23.07
N ASN A 36 3.92 -4.08 -24.37
CA ASN A 36 4.88 -4.58 -25.34
C ASN A 36 5.84 -3.46 -25.77
N ILE A 37 7.12 -3.63 -25.47
CA ILE A 37 8.19 -2.69 -25.77
C ILE A 37 9.02 -3.28 -26.91
N GLY A 38 9.16 -2.53 -28.01
CA GLY A 38 10.01 -2.95 -29.13
C GLY A 38 10.38 -1.79 -30.04
N LYS A 39 11.00 -2.12 -31.18
CA LYS A 39 11.53 -1.15 -32.16
C LYS A 39 10.52 -0.08 -32.64
N LYS A 40 9.22 -0.38 -32.62
CA LYS A 40 8.14 0.52 -33.07
C LYS A 40 7.55 1.41 -31.94
N GLY A 41 8.07 1.28 -30.72
CA GLY A 41 7.60 1.97 -29.51
C GLY A 41 6.96 1.01 -28.50
N ALA A 42 6.52 1.56 -27.37
CA ALA A 42 5.79 0.82 -26.34
C ALA A 42 4.29 0.81 -26.65
N TYR A 43 3.64 -0.33 -26.45
CA TYR A 43 2.19 -0.50 -26.64
C TYR A 43 1.59 -1.09 -25.37
N LEU A 44 0.59 -0.42 -24.80
CA LEU A 44 -0.24 -0.93 -23.72
C LEU A 44 -1.43 -1.68 -24.33
N ASN A 45 -1.59 -2.95 -23.98
CA ASN A 45 -2.72 -3.78 -24.33
C ASN A 45 -3.54 -4.04 -23.07
N THR A 46 -4.79 -3.59 -23.04
CA THR A 46 -5.76 -3.90 -21.98
C THR A 46 -6.90 -4.71 -22.58
N SER A 47 -7.39 -5.72 -21.87
CA SER A 47 -8.48 -6.56 -22.35
C SER A 47 -9.29 -7.09 -21.19
N ILE A 48 -10.61 -7.14 -21.34
CA ILE A 48 -11.47 -7.74 -20.32
C ILE A 48 -11.60 -9.24 -20.64
N PRO A 49 -11.07 -10.14 -19.79
CA PRO A 49 -11.14 -11.58 -20.04
C PRO A 49 -12.59 -12.04 -20.19
N GLY A 50 -12.87 -12.90 -21.19
CA GLY A 50 -14.21 -13.48 -21.41
C GLY A 50 -15.16 -12.63 -22.24
N THR A 51 -14.86 -11.35 -22.52
CA THR A 51 -15.76 -10.45 -23.28
C THR A 51 -15.38 -10.24 -24.74
N GLY A 52 -14.17 -10.64 -25.14
CA GLY A 52 -13.62 -10.33 -26.48
C GLY A 52 -13.20 -8.87 -26.68
N LEU A 53 -13.44 -7.99 -25.71
CA LEU A 53 -13.06 -6.57 -25.77
C LEU A 53 -11.59 -6.39 -25.39
N SER A 54 -10.82 -5.80 -26.31
CA SER A 54 -9.43 -5.42 -26.09
C SER A 54 -9.15 -4.04 -26.67
N SER A 55 -8.31 -3.26 -25.97
CA SER A 55 -7.82 -1.95 -26.40
C SER A 55 -6.30 -1.97 -26.43
N ARG A 56 -5.74 -1.35 -27.47
CA ARG A 56 -4.29 -1.22 -27.66
C ARG A 56 -3.94 0.23 -27.91
N SER A 57 -3.12 0.80 -27.03
CA SER A 57 -2.68 2.19 -27.10
C SER A 57 -1.16 2.26 -27.19
N LYS A 58 -0.63 3.13 -28.05
CA LYS A 58 0.82 3.37 -28.15
C LYS A 58 1.24 4.35 -27.05
N MET A 59 2.19 3.96 -26.22
CA MET A 59 2.80 4.82 -25.20
C MET A 59 4.06 5.45 -25.81
N GLY A 60 3.97 6.73 -26.18
CA GLY A 60 5.07 7.51 -26.74
C GLY A 60 4.98 7.75 -28.26
N GLY A 61 4.95 9.03 -28.64
CA GLY A 61 4.86 9.54 -30.01
C GLY A 61 3.81 10.64 -30.12
N GLY A 62 4.26 11.90 -30.18
CA GLY A 62 3.39 13.06 -30.42
C GLY A 62 2.57 12.94 -31.71
N ARG A 63 1.37 13.52 -31.66
CA ARG A 63 0.34 13.58 -32.72
C ARG A 63 0.87 13.84 -34.13
N SER A 64 0.46 12.99 -35.06
CA SER A 64 -0.16 13.32 -36.36
C SER A 64 -0.29 12.02 -37.14
N THR A 65 -1.46 11.39 -37.23
CA THR A 65 -2.40 11.64 -38.32
C THR A 65 -3.72 11.04 -37.88
N ALA A 66 -4.74 11.88 -37.74
CA ALA A 66 -6.12 11.44 -37.61
C ALA A 66 -6.55 10.79 -38.93
N GLN A 67 -6.25 9.50 -39.10
CA GLN A 67 -6.79 8.70 -40.17
C GLN A 67 -8.04 7.99 -39.66
N ARG A 68 -9.16 8.73 -39.73
CA ARG A 68 -10.45 8.24 -40.20
C ARG A 68 -10.81 6.81 -39.77
N SER A 69 -10.96 6.57 -38.47
CA SER A 69 -11.86 5.53 -38.00
C SER A 69 -13.28 6.09 -38.05
N THR A 70 -14.07 5.58 -38.98
CA THR A 70 -15.53 5.69 -39.01
C THR A 70 -16.12 4.95 -37.80
N THR A 71 -15.86 5.48 -36.62
CA THR A 71 -16.83 5.46 -35.54
C THR A 71 -17.26 6.90 -35.50
N SER A 72 -18.47 7.18 -36.00
CA SER A 72 -19.14 8.43 -35.76
C SER A 72 -19.29 8.59 -34.25
N ALA A 73 -18.25 9.10 -33.59
CA ALA A 73 -18.45 10.06 -32.52
C ALA A 73 -19.52 11.01 -33.04
N PRO A 74 -20.61 11.27 -32.29
CA PRO A 74 -21.64 12.16 -32.78
C PRO A 74 -20.92 13.45 -33.09
N ALA A 75 -20.79 13.75 -34.38
CA ALA A 75 -20.17 14.98 -34.82
C ALA A 75 -20.98 16.03 -34.10
N ILE A 76 -20.33 16.78 -33.20
CA ILE A 76 -20.89 17.98 -32.59
C ILE A 76 -21.61 18.66 -33.76
N PRO A 77 -22.96 18.72 -33.77
CA PRO A 77 -23.65 19.33 -34.87
C PRO A 77 -23.10 20.73 -34.92
N ALA A 78 -22.34 21.05 -35.98
CA ALA A 78 -21.63 22.32 -36.07
C ALA A 78 -22.65 23.39 -35.66
N THR A 79 -22.34 24.12 -34.57
CA THR A 79 -23.13 25.24 -34.05
C THR A 79 -23.79 25.89 -35.25
N PRO A 80 -25.13 25.94 -35.37
CA PRO A 80 -25.78 26.32 -36.61
C PRO A 80 -25.21 27.68 -37.04
N GLN A 81 -24.23 27.65 -37.96
CA GLN A 81 -23.49 28.85 -38.31
C GLN A 81 -24.53 29.80 -38.89
N PRO A 82 -24.52 31.09 -38.50
CA PRO A 82 -25.38 32.06 -39.13
C PRO A 82 -25.13 31.93 -40.62
N ALA A 83 -26.18 31.61 -41.38
CA ALA A 83 -26.05 31.39 -42.81
C ALA A 83 -25.31 32.60 -43.38
N SER A 84 -24.14 32.38 -43.99
CA SER A 84 -23.33 33.48 -44.51
C SER A 84 -24.25 34.46 -45.25
N THR A 85 -24.16 35.72 -44.87
CA THR A 85 -25.00 36.82 -45.37
C THR A 85 -25.12 36.78 -46.90
N ARG A 86 -24.06 36.28 -47.56
CA ARG A 86 -23.92 36.01 -48.99
C ARG A 86 -25.02 35.13 -49.61
N TRP A 87 -25.53 34.11 -48.93
CA TRP A 87 -26.59 33.25 -49.48
C TRP A 87 -28.00 33.84 -49.33
N PHE A 88 -28.19 34.78 -48.41
CA PHE A 88 -29.41 35.59 -48.31
C PHE A 88 -29.47 36.57 -49.49
N SER A 89 -28.32 37.12 -49.87
CA SER A 89 -28.16 37.96 -51.05
C SER A 89 -28.55 37.23 -52.34
N PHE A 90 -28.29 35.92 -52.48
CA PHE A 90 -28.66 35.16 -53.69
C PHE A 90 -30.16 35.06 -53.93
N GLY A 91 -30.96 34.73 -52.91
CA GLY A 91 -32.42 34.61 -53.07
C GLY A 91 -33.10 35.94 -53.35
N VAL A 92 -32.65 37.00 -52.66
CA VAL A 92 -33.13 38.37 -52.89
C VAL A 92 -32.67 38.90 -54.26
N ALA A 93 -31.41 38.65 -54.64
CA ALA A 93 -30.90 39.03 -55.95
C ALA A 93 -31.60 38.29 -57.10
N PHE A 94 -31.95 37.01 -56.92
CA PHE A 94 -32.67 36.24 -57.94
C PHE A 94 -34.10 36.73 -58.13
N ALA A 95 -34.81 37.05 -57.04
CA ALA A 95 -36.14 37.67 -57.11
C ALA A 95 -36.07 39.08 -57.73
N ALA A 96 -35.10 39.90 -57.33
CA ALA A 96 -34.89 41.23 -57.92
C ALA A 96 -34.53 41.15 -59.42
N PHE A 97 -33.73 40.17 -59.83
CA PHE A 97 -33.41 39.91 -61.23
C PHE A 97 -34.65 39.49 -62.02
N GLY A 98 -35.49 38.59 -61.48
CA GLY A 98 -36.75 38.21 -62.10
C GLY A 98 -37.73 39.37 -62.26
N VAL A 99 -37.82 40.25 -61.26
CA VAL A 99 -38.62 41.48 -61.33
C VAL A 99 -38.08 42.45 -62.39
N TYR A 100 -36.76 42.63 -62.44
CA TYR A 100 -36.10 43.48 -63.44
C TYR A 100 -36.33 42.98 -64.87
N THR A 101 -36.17 41.68 -65.13
CA THR A 101 -36.40 41.11 -66.47
C THR A 101 -37.86 41.18 -66.89
N SER A 102 -38.81 40.96 -65.97
CA SER A 102 -40.24 41.14 -66.24
C SER A 102 -40.61 42.60 -66.56
N LEU A 103 -40.02 43.58 -65.85
CA LEU A 103 -40.21 45.00 -66.15
C LEU A 103 -39.56 45.41 -67.47
N HIS A 104 -38.36 44.93 -67.78
CA HIS A 104 -37.67 45.23 -69.03
C HIS A 104 -38.46 44.72 -70.25
N ASN A 105 -38.98 43.48 -70.18
CA ASN A 105 -39.83 42.90 -71.21
C ASN A 105 -41.22 43.57 -71.33
N TYR A 106 -41.65 44.33 -70.31
CA TYR A 106 -42.87 45.13 -70.36
C TYR A 106 -42.66 46.45 -71.09
N VAL A 107 -41.50 47.09 -70.89
CA VAL A 107 -41.14 48.36 -71.54
C VAL A 107 -40.80 48.14 -73.02
N ASP A 108 -40.06 47.08 -73.35
CA ASP A 108 -39.67 46.73 -74.72
C ASP A 108 -40.07 45.28 -75.05
N PRO A 109 -41.33 45.01 -75.43
CA PRO A 109 -41.79 43.65 -75.68
C PRO A 109 -41.19 43.09 -76.98
N PRO A 110 -40.61 41.87 -76.97
CA PRO A 110 -40.14 41.22 -78.19
C PRO A 110 -41.33 40.85 -79.09
N ALA A 111 -41.13 40.88 -80.41
CA ALA A 111 -42.16 40.74 -81.45
C ALA A 111 -43.00 39.45 -81.40
N THR A 112 -42.68 38.50 -80.51
CA THR A 112 -43.35 37.21 -80.32
C THR A 112 -44.38 37.20 -79.17
N LEU A 113 -44.49 38.26 -78.36
CA LEU A 113 -45.42 38.34 -77.23
C LEU A 113 -46.65 39.20 -77.59
N ALA A 114 -47.83 38.56 -77.63
CA ALA A 114 -49.03 39.12 -78.21
C ALA A 114 -49.68 40.27 -77.40
N LYS A 115 -49.42 40.41 -76.09
CA LYS A 115 -49.95 41.51 -75.26
C LYS A 115 -48.99 41.91 -74.13
N PRO A 116 -48.68 43.21 -73.95
CA PRO A 116 -47.76 43.69 -72.90
C PRO A 116 -48.29 43.41 -71.47
N VAL A 117 -49.60 43.24 -71.28
CA VAL A 117 -50.23 42.96 -69.97
C VAL A 117 -49.82 41.58 -69.40
N ASP A 118 -49.38 40.64 -70.25
CA ASP A 118 -48.97 39.30 -69.84
C ASP A 118 -47.57 39.30 -69.17
N ALA A 119 -46.77 40.34 -69.38
CA ALA A 119 -45.44 40.49 -68.75
C ALA A 119 -45.51 40.93 -67.28
N LEU A 120 -46.58 41.62 -66.86
CA LEU A 120 -46.77 42.09 -65.48
C LEU A 120 -47.10 40.97 -64.49
N TRP A 121 -47.64 39.84 -64.95
CA TRP A 121 -47.91 38.67 -64.09
C TRP A 121 -46.64 37.98 -63.58
N GLY A 122 -45.47 38.20 -64.22
CA GLY A 122 -44.20 37.64 -63.76
C GLY A 122 -43.72 38.18 -62.42
N VAL A 123 -44.00 39.46 -62.13
CA VAL A 123 -43.58 40.15 -60.89
C VAL A 123 -44.17 39.50 -59.62
N PRO A 124 -45.50 39.32 -59.47
CA PRO A 124 -46.07 38.66 -58.30
C PRO A 124 -45.66 37.18 -58.18
N ILE A 125 -45.43 36.48 -59.30
CA ILE A 125 -44.91 35.10 -59.29
C ILE A 125 -43.52 35.05 -58.67
N TRP A 126 -42.61 35.93 -59.08
CA TRP A 126 -41.25 36.01 -58.52
C TRP A 126 -41.23 36.40 -57.04
N VAL A 127 -42.10 37.32 -56.62
CA VAL A 127 -42.26 37.69 -55.20
C VAL A 127 -42.80 36.50 -54.39
N ALA A 128 -43.80 35.79 -54.90
CA ALA A 128 -44.36 34.61 -54.26
C ALA A 128 -43.31 33.49 -54.13
N PHE A 129 -42.49 33.23 -55.17
CA PHE A 129 -41.38 32.30 -55.10
C PHE A 129 -40.35 32.68 -54.03
N GLY A 130 -40.00 33.95 -53.90
CA GLY A 130 -39.09 34.46 -52.87
C GLY A 130 -39.64 34.24 -51.45
N LEU A 131 -40.93 34.51 -51.23
CA LEU A 131 -41.60 34.30 -49.93
C LEU A 131 -41.74 32.82 -49.59
N ILE A 132 -42.13 31.97 -50.55
CA ILE A 132 -42.21 30.51 -50.38
C ILE A 132 -40.83 29.95 -50.04
N TRP A 133 -39.79 30.37 -50.77
CA TRP A 133 -38.41 29.95 -50.50
C TRP A 133 -37.92 30.40 -49.12
N TRP A 134 -38.22 31.65 -48.72
CA TRP A 134 -37.92 32.17 -47.38
C TRP A 134 -38.63 31.37 -46.29
N PHE A 135 -39.92 31.06 -46.47
CA PHE A 135 -40.73 30.31 -45.51
C PHE A 135 -40.23 28.87 -45.34
N ILE A 136 -39.95 28.16 -46.44
CA ILE A 136 -39.35 26.81 -46.43
C ILE A 136 -38.01 26.83 -45.69
N ARG A 137 -37.18 27.88 -45.91
CA ARG A 137 -35.88 28.00 -45.26
C ARG A 137 -35.99 28.34 -43.77
N LYS A 138 -36.95 29.18 -43.39
CA LYS A 138 -37.26 29.50 -41.98
C LYS A 138 -37.68 28.25 -41.22
N GLN A 139 -38.57 27.44 -41.80
CA GLN A 139 -38.98 26.12 -41.26
C GLN A 139 -37.79 25.18 -41.09
N LYS A 140 -36.93 25.05 -42.12
CA LYS A 140 -35.72 24.22 -42.03
C LYS A 140 -34.71 24.68 -40.97
N ARG A 141 -34.63 26.00 -40.69
CA ARG A 141 -33.77 26.55 -39.62
C ARG A 141 -34.31 26.21 -38.23
N ALA A 142 -35.60 26.43 -37.99
CA ALA A 142 -36.23 26.09 -36.72
C ALA A 142 -36.09 24.60 -36.40
N ALA A 143 -36.31 23.73 -37.38
CA ALA A 143 -36.09 22.28 -37.23
C ALA A 143 -34.63 21.90 -36.94
N LYS A 144 -33.66 22.64 -37.50
CA LYS A 144 -32.22 22.41 -37.25
C LYS A 144 -31.79 22.90 -35.86
N GLN A 145 -32.35 24.02 -35.39
CA GLN A 145 -32.13 24.55 -34.04
C GLN A 145 -32.71 23.61 -32.97
N GLY A 146 -33.95 23.16 -33.12
CA GLY A 146 -34.55 22.21 -32.16
C GLY A 146 -33.77 20.89 -32.06
N ARG A 147 -33.23 20.37 -33.17
CA ARG A 147 -32.33 19.19 -33.16
C ARG A 147 -31.00 19.47 -32.46
N TYR A 148 -30.46 20.67 -32.59
CA TYR A 148 -29.21 21.08 -31.92
C TYR A 148 -29.44 21.21 -30.41
N GLU A 149 -30.52 21.86 -29.99
CA GLU A 149 -30.88 22.03 -28.57
C GLU A 149 -31.14 20.68 -27.90
N ALA A 150 -31.89 19.79 -28.56
CA ALA A 150 -32.11 18.42 -28.06
C ALA A 150 -30.80 17.63 -27.93
N TYR A 151 -29.84 17.83 -28.85
CA TYR A 151 -28.51 17.21 -28.76
C TYR A 151 -27.72 17.75 -27.56
N VAL A 152 -27.72 19.07 -27.35
CA VAL A 152 -27.01 19.71 -26.22
C VAL A 152 -27.61 19.25 -24.89
N GLN A 153 -28.94 19.20 -24.77
CA GLN A 153 -29.58 18.69 -23.54
C GLN A 153 -29.27 17.22 -23.28
N LYS A 154 -29.24 16.39 -24.33
CA LYS A 154 -28.84 14.99 -24.20
C LYS A 154 -27.40 14.84 -23.73
N GLN A 155 -26.47 15.64 -24.28
CA GLN A 155 -25.08 15.66 -23.83
C GLN A 155 -24.95 16.12 -22.38
N ALA A 156 -25.66 17.19 -21.98
CA ALA A 156 -25.68 17.66 -20.60
C ALA A 156 -26.20 16.59 -19.62
N ALA A 157 -27.30 15.91 -19.97
CA ALA A 157 -27.84 14.82 -19.16
C ALA A 157 -26.88 13.60 -19.07
N GLU A 158 -26.21 13.25 -20.17
CA GLU A 158 -25.18 12.20 -20.19
C GLU A 158 -23.97 12.59 -19.31
N GLU A 159 -23.54 13.86 -19.33
CA GLU A 159 -22.47 14.36 -18.46
C GLU A 159 -22.85 14.34 -16.98
N GLU A 160 -24.07 14.77 -16.63
CA GLU A 160 -24.57 14.71 -15.26
C GLU A 160 -24.68 13.28 -14.74
N ALA A 161 -25.23 12.37 -15.55
CA ALA A 161 -25.31 10.95 -15.20
C ALA A 161 -23.90 10.33 -15.00
N LEU A 162 -22.93 10.71 -15.82
CA LEU A 162 -21.55 10.24 -15.71
C LEU A 162 -20.85 10.83 -14.46
N ARG A 163 -21.12 12.09 -14.11
CA ARG A 163 -20.62 12.70 -12.86
C ARG A 163 -21.18 11.97 -11.63
N LEU A 164 -22.49 11.74 -11.58
CA LEU A 164 -23.14 11.00 -10.49
C LEU A 164 -22.60 9.58 -10.36
N ALA A 165 -22.35 8.89 -11.49
CA ALA A 165 -21.74 7.56 -11.49
C ALA A 165 -20.30 7.56 -10.93
N ILE A 166 -19.48 8.56 -11.31
CA ILE A 166 -18.12 8.72 -10.77
C ILE A 166 -18.17 9.04 -9.27
N GLU A 167 -19.06 9.92 -8.83
CA GLU A 167 -19.23 10.26 -7.41
C GLU A 167 -19.67 9.05 -6.60
N GLY A 168 -20.64 8.27 -7.09
CA GLY A 168 -21.06 7.01 -6.48
C GLY A 168 -19.91 6.00 -6.37
N GLN A 169 -19.07 5.86 -7.40
CA GLN A 169 -17.88 5.01 -7.32
C GLN A 169 -16.85 5.52 -6.30
N LYS A 170 -16.65 6.84 -6.19
CA LYS A 170 -15.74 7.42 -5.18
C LYS A 170 -16.24 7.18 -3.76
N GLN A 171 -17.54 7.33 -3.52
CA GLN A 171 -18.15 7.05 -2.21
C GLN A 171 -17.97 5.58 -1.83
N GLN A 172 -18.27 4.64 -2.75
CA GLN A 172 -18.03 3.22 -2.53
C GLN A 172 -16.56 2.91 -2.22
N GLN A 173 -15.61 3.54 -2.92
CA GLN A 173 -14.18 3.38 -2.63
C GLN A 173 -13.79 3.92 -1.26
N GLN A 174 -14.38 5.04 -0.83
CA GLN A 174 -14.15 5.61 0.50
C GLN A 174 -14.70 4.70 1.59
N GLU A 175 -15.92 4.19 1.44
CA GLU A 175 -16.53 3.24 2.39
C GLU A 175 -15.70 1.95 2.51
N VAL A 176 -15.23 1.40 1.40
CA VAL A 176 -14.35 0.21 1.42
C VAL A 176 -13.02 0.52 2.11
N ALA A 177 -12.42 1.68 1.84
CA ALA A 177 -11.17 2.09 2.48
C ALA A 177 -11.34 2.30 3.99
N GLU A 178 -12.46 2.87 4.43
CA GLU A 178 -12.78 3.02 5.85
C GLU A 178 -13.00 1.67 6.53
N MET A 179 -13.74 0.76 5.89
CA MET A 179 -13.92 -0.60 6.37
C MET A 179 -12.59 -1.35 6.50
N GLU A 180 -11.68 -1.20 5.52
CA GLU A 180 -10.35 -1.79 5.58
C GLU A 180 -9.50 -1.21 6.72
N ARG A 181 -9.56 0.11 6.95
CA ARG A 181 -8.89 0.74 8.10
C ARG A 181 -9.42 0.21 9.43
N GLN A 182 -10.74 0.08 9.57
CA GLN A 182 -11.35 -0.50 10.77
C GLN A 182 -10.93 -1.95 10.97
N ARG A 183 -10.92 -2.76 9.91
CA ARG A 183 -10.43 -4.15 9.97
C ARG A 183 -8.96 -4.21 10.34
N GLN A 184 -8.14 -3.30 9.84
CA GLN A 184 -6.72 -3.23 10.16
C GLN A 184 -6.51 -2.86 11.63
N GLN A 185 -7.23 -1.84 12.12
CA GLN A 185 -7.22 -1.46 13.54
C GLN A 185 -7.68 -2.62 14.45
N ALA A 186 -8.73 -3.35 14.06
CA ALA A 186 -9.20 -4.51 14.80
C ALA A 186 -8.13 -5.63 14.85
N ARG A 187 -7.48 -5.92 13.72
CA ARG A 187 -6.38 -6.91 13.67
C ARG A 187 -5.18 -6.49 14.51
N ASP A 188 -4.83 -5.21 14.48
CA ASP A 188 -3.70 -4.71 15.25
C ASP A 188 -4.02 -4.70 16.76
N ALA A 189 -5.25 -4.35 17.15
CA ALA A 189 -5.74 -4.49 18.52
C ALA A 189 -5.80 -5.96 18.99
N GLU A 190 -6.24 -6.91 18.15
CA GLU A 190 -6.21 -8.34 18.44
C GLU A 190 -4.78 -8.84 18.69
N LYS A 191 -3.82 -8.41 17.86
CA LYS A 191 -2.40 -8.76 18.06
C LYS A 191 -1.83 -8.17 19.34
N GLU A 192 -2.22 -6.94 19.70
CA GLU A 192 -1.81 -6.34 20.98
C GLU A 192 -2.39 -7.10 22.16
N GLN A 193 -3.67 -7.51 22.10
CA GLN A 193 -4.29 -8.35 23.12
C GLN A 193 -3.61 -9.70 23.25
N GLN A 194 -3.29 -10.36 22.13
CA GLN A 194 -2.55 -11.63 22.12
C GLN A 194 -1.15 -11.43 22.72
N ARG A 195 -0.44 -10.38 22.33
CA ARG A 195 0.87 -10.04 22.89
C ARG A 195 0.79 -9.89 24.40
N LEU A 196 -0.17 -9.11 24.92
CA LEU A 196 -0.35 -8.91 26.37
C LEU A 196 -0.71 -10.23 27.09
N ALA A 197 -1.51 -11.10 26.45
CA ALA A 197 -1.87 -12.40 27.00
C ALA A 197 -0.65 -13.32 27.17
N GLU A 198 0.36 -13.23 26.30
CA GLU A 198 1.61 -14.01 26.42
C GLU A 198 2.44 -13.59 27.64
N PHE A 199 2.42 -12.32 28.06
CA PHE A 199 3.16 -11.84 29.24
C PHE A 199 2.49 -12.23 30.56
N ARG A 200 1.16 -12.40 30.55
CA ARG A 200 0.35 -12.65 31.74
C ARG A 200 0.87 -13.79 32.65
N PRO A 201 1.16 -15.02 32.17
CA PRO A 201 1.62 -16.10 33.04
C PRO A 201 2.97 -15.79 33.71
N HIS A 202 3.84 -15.03 33.06
CA HIS A 202 5.12 -14.63 33.62
C HIS A 202 4.94 -13.56 34.71
N LEU A 203 4.05 -12.60 34.50
CA LEU A 203 3.70 -11.61 35.51
C LEU A 203 3.03 -12.24 36.73
N GLU A 204 2.19 -13.26 36.54
CA GLU A 204 1.60 -14.03 37.65
C GLU A 204 2.69 -14.72 38.49
N LYS A 205 3.72 -15.30 37.85
CA LYS A 205 4.90 -15.83 38.56
C LYS A 205 5.65 -14.73 39.32
N ALA A 206 5.89 -13.58 38.70
CA ALA A 206 6.52 -12.44 39.37
C ALA A 206 5.74 -11.99 40.62
N THR A 207 4.40 -11.91 40.52
CA THR A 207 3.56 -11.58 41.67
C THR A 207 3.65 -12.63 42.77
N ALA A 208 3.78 -13.91 42.43
CA ALA A 208 3.99 -14.98 43.41
C ALA A 208 5.33 -14.85 44.13
N LEU A 209 6.41 -14.48 43.42
CA LEU A 209 7.72 -14.20 44.05
C LEU A 209 7.65 -13.03 45.04
N PHE A 210 6.88 -12.00 44.69
CA PHE A 210 6.67 -10.86 45.58
C PHE A 210 5.88 -11.25 46.83
N SER A 211 4.80 -12.04 46.68
CA SER A 211 4.04 -12.55 47.83
C SER A 211 4.88 -13.49 48.71
N ASP A 212 5.80 -14.24 48.11
CA ASP A 212 6.75 -15.11 48.83
C ASP A 212 7.86 -14.30 49.56
N GLY A 213 7.90 -12.98 49.38
CA GLY A 213 8.91 -12.09 49.96
C GLY A 213 10.30 -12.25 49.36
N LEU A 214 10.40 -12.85 48.16
CA LEU A 214 11.68 -13.13 47.49
C LEU A 214 12.19 -11.95 46.66
N ILE A 215 11.29 -11.07 46.22
CA ILE A 215 11.61 -9.85 45.47
C ILE A 215 10.95 -8.64 46.16
N ASP A 216 11.47 -7.45 45.89
CA ASP A 216 10.89 -6.20 46.38
C ASP A 216 9.84 -5.62 45.40
N ALA A 217 9.16 -4.56 45.85
CA ALA A 217 8.13 -3.90 45.05
C ALA A 217 8.71 -3.18 43.82
N ALA A 218 9.97 -2.75 43.88
CA ALA A 218 10.63 -2.05 42.79
C ALA A 218 10.91 -3.01 41.61
N GLN A 219 11.42 -4.21 41.91
CA GLN A 219 11.68 -5.26 40.95
C GLN A 219 10.37 -5.79 40.34
N LEU A 220 9.30 -5.94 41.14
CA LEU A 220 7.98 -6.29 40.60
C LEU A 220 7.47 -5.22 39.63
N ALA A 221 7.58 -3.93 39.99
CA ALA A 221 7.18 -2.82 39.13
C ALA A 221 8.02 -2.77 37.83
N GLU A 222 9.31 -3.09 37.91
CA GLU A 222 10.20 -3.18 36.75
C GLU A 222 9.76 -4.28 35.78
N TRP A 223 9.40 -5.47 36.28
CA TRP A 223 8.90 -6.57 35.46
C TRP A 223 7.47 -6.34 34.94
N GLN A 224 6.63 -5.61 35.69
CA GLN A 224 5.30 -5.18 35.27
C GLN A 224 5.32 -4.01 34.29
N ALA A 225 6.47 -3.36 34.08
CA ALA A 225 6.65 -2.39 33.02
C ALA A 225 6.56 -3.11 31.66
N VAL A 226 5.32 -3.19 31.15
CA VAL A 226 4.83 -3.58 29.82
C VAL A 226 5.81 -3.14 28.70
N PRO A 227 5.90 -3.82 27.52
CA PRO A 227 7.11 -3.91 26.67
C PRO A 227 7.54 -2.63 25.91
N GLU A 228 7.22 -1.45 26.42
CA GLU A 228 7.64 -0.19 25.83
C GLU A 228 9.09 0.22 26.17
N ARG A 229 9.76 -0.45 27.13
CA ARG A 229 11.08 0.04 27.60
C ARG A 229 12.19 -1.00 27.79
N LYS A 230 11.91 -2.23 28.26
CA LYS A 230 12.96 -3.19 28.64
C LYS A 230 12.88 -4.56 27.94
N TYR A 231 11.70 -5.14 27.78
CA TYR A 231 11.53 -6.49 27.23
C TYR A 231 10.91 -6.48 25.83
N SER A 232 11.60 -7.07 24.86
CA SER A 232 11.12 -7.18 23.48
C SER A 232 10.14 -8.33 23.25
N SER A 233 10.05 -9.28 24.20
CA SER A 233 9.20 -10.48 24.10
C SER A 233 8.83 -11.04 25.47
N ALA A 234 7.68 -11.73 25.55
CA ALA A 234 7.27 -12.47 26.74
C ALA A 234 8.31 -13.51 27.16
N PHE A 235 8.98 -14.14 26.19
CA PHE A 235 10.07 -15.07 26.42
C PHE A 235 11.23 -14.45 27.20
N SER A 236 11.68 -13.24 26.82
CA SER A 236 12.80 -12.57 27.50
C SER A 236 12.48 -12.24 28.96
N LEU A 237 11.26 -11.77 29.23
CA LEU A 237 10.79 -11.54 30.59
C LEU A 237 10.70 -12.86 31.37
N GLY A 238 10.11 -13.88 30.75
CA GLY A 238 9.98 -15.20 31.35
C GLY A 238 11.32 -15.81 31.77
N LEU A 239 12.34 -15.71 30.92
CA LEU A 239 13.67 -16.23 31.20
C LEU A 239 14.34 -15.49 32.37
N GLU A 240 14.16 -14.17 32.47
CA GLU A 240 14.67 -13.40 33.61
C GLU A 240 13.98 -13.82 34.91
N ILE A 241 12.64 -13.90 34.91
CA ILE A 241 11.85 -14.29 36.08
C ILE A 241 12.18 -15.72 36.52
N ASP A 242 12.21 -16.68 35.59
CA ASP A 242 12.50 -18.08 35.92
C ASP A 242 13.95 -18.23 36.45
N SER A 243 14.90 -17.47 35.90
CA SER A 243 16.28 -17.45 36.40
C SER A 243 16.38 -16.83 37.80
N ALA A 244 15.60 -15.79 38.08
CA ALA A 244 15.54 -15.14 39.37
C ALA A 244 14.89 -16.03 40.42
N ASP A 245 13.75 -16.66 40.10
CA ASP A 245 13.06 -17.63 40.96
C ASP A 245 14.01 -18.74 41.41
N TYR A 246 14.70 -19.38 40.44
CA TYR A 246 15.66 -20.43 40.74
C TYR A 246 16.76 -19.96 41.70
N ARG A 247 17.35 -18.79 41.44
CA ARG A 247 18.44 -18.23 42.27
C ARG A 247 17.95 -17.91 43.68
N LEU A 248 16.80 -17.25 43.80
CA LEU A 248 16.25 -16.80 45.07
C LEU A 248 15.81 -17.99 45.95
N ARG A 249 15.13 -18.98 45.36
CA ARG A 249 14.76 -20.21 46.08
C ARG A 249 15.99 -21.04 46.45
N ALA A 250 16.99 -21.14 45.58
CA ALA A 250 18.24 -21.83 45.89
C ALA A 250 18.99 -21.14 47.04
N GLU A 251 19.04 -19.80 47.05
CA GLU A 251 19.66 -19.04 48.12
C GLU A 251 18.91 -19.19 49.45
N ARG A 252 17.58 -19.11 49.43
CA ARG A 252 16.73 -19.37 50.60
C ARG A 252 16.99 -20.76 51.18
N LYS A 253 16.96 -21.79 50.33
CA LYS A 253 17.24 -23.17 50.73
C LYS A 253 18.66 -23.33 51.28
N ARG A 254 19.65 -22.65 50.68
CA ARG A 254 21.03 -22.63 51.20
C ARG A 254 21.07 -22.02 52.60
N LYS A 255 20.44 -20.87 52.82
CA LYS A 255 20.37 -20.21 54.14
C LYS A 255 19.69 -21.11 55.18
N GLU A 256 18.58 -21.75 54.82
CA GLU A 256 17.87 -22.71 55.68
C GLU A 256 18.74 -23.93 56.00
N ASN A 257 19.44 -24.50 55.02
CA ASN A 257 20.36 -25.62 55.22
C ASN A 257 21.57 -25.27 56.11
N ILE A 258 22.10 -24.04 56.01
CA ILE A 258 23.18 -23.58 56.87
C ILE A 258 22.66 -23.47 58.31
N ARG A 259 21.51 -22.81 58.50
CA ARG A 259 20.87 -22.61 59.81
C ARG A 259 20.48 -23.92 60.50
N SER A 260 20.17 -24.98 59.75
CA SER A 260 19.86 -26.29 60.33
C SER A 260 21.08 -27.11 60.73
N LYS A 261 22.26 -26.81 60.15
CA LYS A 261 23.51 -27.54 60.40
C LYS A 261 24.40 -26.90 61.47
N TYR A 262 24.39 -25.58 61.60
CA TYR A 262 25.35 -24.86 62.44
C TYR A 262 24.65 -23.95 63.45
N GLU A 263 25.32 -23.67 64.58
CA GLU A 263 24.87 -22.68 65.57
C GLU A 263 24.70 -21.28 64.95
N GLU A 264 23.82 -20.46 65.54
CA GLU A 264 23.39 -19.16 65.01
C GLU A 264 24.57 -18.26 64.62
N ALA A 265 25.56 -18.11 65.51
CA ALA A 265 26.73 -17.27 65.28
C ALA A 265 27.62 -17.75 64.10
N VAL A 266 27.70 -19.06 63.88
CA VAL A 266 28.47 -19.64 62.77
C VAL A 266 27.64 -19.54 61.48
N SER A 267 26.34 -19.83 61.56
CA SER A 267 25.41 -19.72 60.44
C SER A 267 25.41 -18.32 59.82
N ASP A 268 25.34 -17.28 60.63
CA ASP A 268 25.33 -15.90 60.13
C ASP A 268 26.64 -15.55 59.42
N LYS A 269 27.79 -15.99 59.94
CA LYS A 269 29.09 -15.84 59.26
C LYS A 269 29.13 -16.57 57.92
N LEU A 270 28.60 -17.79 57.85
CA LEU A 270 28.57 -18.58 56.61
C LEU A 270 27.59 -18.02 55.58
N ILE A 271 26.46 -17.47 56.02
CA ILE A 271 25.49 -16.80 55.14
C ILE A 271 26.11 -15.54 54.54
N ASP A 272 26.76 -14.72 55.38
CA ASP A 272 27.47 -13.49 55.00
C ASP A 272 28.77 -13.74 54.23
N ARG A 273 29.15 -15.01 54.02
CA ARG A 273 30.41 -15.43 53.38
C ARG A 273 31.67 -14.92 54.09
N LYS A 274 31.58 -14.64 55.40
CA LYS A 274 32.69 -14.22 56.26
C LYS A 274 33.41 -15.45 56.82
N ILE A 275 34.30 -16.01 56.00
CA ILE A 275 35.08 -17.20 56.35
C ILE A 275 36.36 -16.78 57.07
N GLU A 276 36.62 -17.40 58.22
CA GLU A 276 37.77 -17.14 59.08
C GLU A 276 38.70 -18.36 59.14
N THR A 277 39.95 -18.14 59.55
CA THR A 277 40.87 -19.24 59.86
C THR A 277 40.35 -20.06 61.03
N GLY A 278 40.51 -21.38 60.98
CA GLY A 278 39.95 -22.30 61.99
C GLY A 278 38.60 -22.91 61.60
N MET A 279 37.91 -22.39 60.59
CA MET A 279 36.71 -23.02 60.03
C MET A 279 37.05 -24.29 59.23
N THR A 280 36.07 -25.18 59.05
CA THR A 280 36.28 -26.46 58.35
C THR A 280 36.11 -26.33 56.83
N ARG A 281 36.68 -27.29 56.09
CA ARG A 281 36.45 -27.44 54.65
C ARG A 281 34.96 -27.49 54.29
N GLU A 282 34.16 -28.22 55.06
CA GLU A 282 32.73 -28.39 54.81
C GLU A 282 31.97 -27.08 54.98
N GLN A 283 32.32 -26.27 55.98
CA GLN A 283 31.75 -24.94 56.19
C GLN A 283 32.00 -24.01 54.99
N VAL A 284 33.18 -24.09 54.36
CA VAL A 284 33.47 -23.35 53.13
C VAL A 284 32.59 -23.83 51.97
N LEU A 285 32.42 -25.15 51.83
CA LEU A 285 31.62 -25.71 50.74
C LEU A 285 30.13 -25.41 50.90
N ASP A 286 29.59 -25.48 52.13
CA ASP A 286 28.20 -25.10 52.41
C ASP A 286 27.99 -23.60 52.18
N SER A 287 29.01 -22.76 52.44
CA SER A 287 28.94 -21.32 52.21
C SER A 287 29.15 -20.94 50.73
N PHE A 288 30.23 -21.35 50.07
CA PHE A 288 30.56 -20.89 48.72
C PHE A 288 30.09 -21.84 47.61
N GLY A 289 29.62 -23.03 47.96
CA GLY A 289 29.32 -24.10 47.00
C GLY A 289 30.58 -24.78 46.48
N GLU A 290 30.46 -25.43 45.34
CA GLU A 290 31.58 -26.12 44.70
C GLU A 290 32.62 -25.11 44.18
N PRO A 291 33.92 -25.35 44.43
CA PRO A 291 34.98 -24.50 43.92
C PRO A 291 35.11 -24.63 42.40
N THR A 292 35.54 -23.55 41.75
CA THR A 292 35.89 -23.56 40.33
C THR A 292 37.08 -24.48 40.06
N LYS A 293 38.03 -24.53 40.99
CA LYS A 293 39.20 -25.41 40.90
C LYS A 293 39.70 -25.77 42.29
N THR A 294 40.14 -27.02 42.44
CA THR A 294 40.83 -27.51 43.63
C THR A 294 42.26 -27.88 43.28
N GLU A 295 43.22 -27.38 44.03
CA GLU A 295 44.65 -27.71 43.87
C GLU A 295 45.19 -28.35 45.13
N ARG A 296 45.99 -29.41 44.99
CA ARG A 296 46.64 -30.11 46.09
C ARG A 296 48.14 -30.05 45.90
N VAL A 297 48.85 -29.60 46.93
CA VAL A 297 50.30 -29.42 46.89
C VAL A 297 50.89 -30.00 48.16
N LEU A 298 51.86 -30.91 48.02
CA LEU A 298 52.66 -31.38 49.15
C LEU A 298 53.60 -30.27 49.60
N THR A 299 53.54 -29.92 50.88
CA THR A 299 54.43 -28.96 51.51
C THR A 299 55.23 -29.63 52.62
N LYS A 300 56.26 -28.95 53.13
CA LYS A 300 57.06 -29.46 54.27
C LYS A 300 56.21 -29.69 55.54
N ALA A 301 55.04 -29.04 55.64
CA ALA A 301 54.14 -29.13 56.78
C ALA A 301 52.98 -30.12 56.58
N GLY A 302 52.87 -30.77 55.40
CA GLY A 302 51.76 -31.66 55.04
C GLY A 302 51.15 -31.35 53.67
N GLU A 303 50.08 -32.06 53.32
CA GLU A 303 49.31 -31.81 52.10
C GLU A 303 48.43 -30.56 52.27
N ARG A 304 48.63 -29.57 51.39
CA ARG A 304 47.79 -28.37 51.36
C ARG A 304 46.80 -28.45 50.21
N GLU A 305 45.52 -28.44 50.55
CA GLU A 305 44.42 -28.26 49.60
C GLU A 305 44.12 -26.77 49.43
N THR A 306 43.87 -26.31 48.22
CA THR A 306 43.45 -24.94 47.91
C THR A 306 42.15 -24.96 47.12
N LEU A 307 41.10 -24.43 47.72
CA LEU A 307 39.81 -24.21 47.05
C LEU A 307 39.84 -22.84 46.39
N ILE A 308 39.55 -22.78 45.09
CA ILE A 308 39.59 -21.56 44.28
C ILE A 308 38.20 -21.31 43.72
N TYR A 309 37.67 -20.12 44.00
CA TYR A 309 36.40 -19.63 43.49
C TYR A 309 36.66 -18.47 42.52
N GLY A 310 36.44 -18.73 41.23
CA GLY A 310 36.88 -17.84 40.15
C GLY A 310 38.36 -18.03 39.84
N SER A 311 39.22 -17.09 40.26
CA SER A 311 40.66 -17.13 40.02
C SER A 311 41.45 -16.78 41.28
N LYS A 312 42.72 -17.21 41.39
CA LYS A 312 43.55 -16.86 42.56
C LYS A 312 43.91 -15.38 42.66
N SER A 313 43.96 -14.68 41.53
CA SER A 313 44.40 -13.28 41.46
C SER A 313 43.27 -12.28 41.66
N ALA A 314 42.03 -12.64 41.33
CA ALA A 314 40.87 -11.76 41.41
C ALA A 314 39.71 -12.31 42.26
N GLY A 315 39.62 -13.63 42.40
CA GLY A 315 38.56 -14.29 43.16
C GLY A 315 38.97 -14.69 44.59
N SER A 316 38.08 -15.47 45.21
CA SER A 316 38.25 -15.97 46.57
C SER A 316 39.03 -17.29 46.58
N TYR A 317 39.92 -17.49 47.56
CA TYR A 317 40.61 -18.76 47.74
C TYR A 317 40.87 -19.09 49.21
N PHE A 318 40.90 -20.38 49.50
CA PHE A 318 41.07 -20.90 50.86
C PHE A 318 42.17 -21.97 50.86
N HIS A 319 43.15 -21.83 51.74
CA HIS A 319 44.13 -22.88 52.01
C HIS A 319 43.67 -23.72 53.18
N ILE A 320 43.71 -25.03 53.00
CA ILE A 320 43.23 -26.02 53.95
C ILE A 320 44.37 -26.99 54.22
N MET A 321 44.66 -27.20 55.49
CA MET A 321 45.56 -28.27 55.98
C MET A 321 44.80 -29.04 57.05
N ASP A 322 44.87 -30.37 57.00
CA ASP A 322 44.19 -31.27 57.95
C ASP A 322 42.69 -30.98 58.14
N GLY A 323 42.01 -30.56 57.06
CA GLY A 323 40.57 -30.28 57.06
C GLY A 323 40.16 -28.89 57.58
N VAL A 324 41.11 -28.08 58.04
CA VAL A 324 40.87 -26.75 58.63
C VAL A 324 41.49 -25.64 57.77
N ILE A 325 40.82 -24.50 57.70
CA ILE A 325 41.29 -23.32 56.96
C ILE A 325 42.44 -22.67 57.70
N THR A 326 43.58 -22.59 57.02
CA THR A 326 44.81 -21.91 57.50
C THR A 326 44.99 -20.54 56.88
N LYS A 327 44.35 -20.28 55.73
CA LYS A 327 44.30 -18.96 55.09
C LYS A 327 43.00 -18.79 54.34
N ALA A 328 42.31 -17.68 54.59
CA ALA A 328 41.10 -17.28 53.87
C ALA A 328 41.34 -15.96 53.14
N VAL A 329 41.06 -15.92 51.84
CA VAL A 329 40.99 -14.70 51.05
C VAL A 329 39.62 -14.64 50.41
N VAL A 330 38.79 -13.72 50.86
CA VAL A 330 37.45 -13.46 50.33
C VAL A 330 37.47 -12.15 49.56
N ARG A 331 37.00 -12.19 48.32
CA ARG A 331 36.94 -11.06 47.38
C ARG A 331 35.64 -11.10 46.59
#